data_AF-X1QFG2-F1
#
_entry.id   AF-X1QFG2-F1
#
_cell.length_a   1.000
_cell.length_b   1.000
_cell.length_c   1.000
_cell.angle_alpha   90.00
_cell.angle_beta   90.00
_cell.angle_gamma   90.00
#
_symmetry.space_group_name_H-M   'P 1'
#
loop_
_entity.id
_entity.type
_entity.pdbx_description
1 polymer ?
#
loop_
_entity_poly.entity_id
_entity_poly.type
_entity_poly.pdbx_seq_one_letter_code
_entity_poly.pdbx_strand_id
1 'polypeptide(L)'
;MGSVIALTSIISYLIGTRYIANPEMVALIILVITTVLFTIGGIIGYFITEIFCKKLIKSGKVRMVIFNLKGWEIHLHHWVLASLAILTAYLFNFIYSVPIIFVGILGG
;
A
#
# COMPACT_ATOMS: atom_id res chain seq x y z
N MET A 1 2.48 -0.76 -3.79
CA MET A 1 2.05 -2.19 -3.71
C MET A 1 2.85 -3.25 -4.47
N GLY A 2 3.09 -3.16 -5.79
CA GLY A 2 3.61 -4.31 -6.58
C GLY A 2 4.95 -4.89 -6.13
N SER A 3 5.89 -4.04 -5.71
CA SER A 3 7.18 -4.45 -5.13
C SER A 3 7.04 -5.18 -3.80
N VAL A 4 6.08 -4.78 -2.95
CA VAL A 4 5.79 -5.43 -1.66
C VAL A 4 5.24 -6.83 -1.90
N ILE A 5 4.29 -6.97 -2.84
CA ILE A 5 3.73 -8.27 -3.22
C ILE A 5 4.82 -9.20 -3.76
N ALA A 6 5.67 -8.70 -4.67
CA ALA A 6 6.78 -9.51 -5.20
C ALA A 6 7.72 -9.98 -4.09
N LEU A 7 8.13 -9.08 -3.19
CA LEU A 7 9.03 -9.41 -2.09
C LEU A 7 8.40 -10.43 -1.12
N THR A 8 7.15 -10.24 -0.71
CA THR A 8 6.47 -11.17 0.21
C THR A 8 6.22 -12.53 -0.44
N SER A 9 5.89 -12.57 -1.74
CA SER A 9 5.75 -13.83 -2.49
C SER A 9 7.09 -14.58 -2.59
N ILE A 10 8.21 -13.87 -2.84
CA ILE A 10 9.56 -14.47 -2.89
C ILE A 10 9.94 -15.04 -1.51
N ILE A 11 9.79 -14.26 -0.44
CA ILE A 11 10.11 -14.71 0.92
C ILE A 11 9.24 -15.92 1.30
N SER A 12 7.94 -15.87 1.01
CA SER A 12 7.02 -16.99 1.28
C SER A 12 7.43 -18.25 0.52
N TYR A 13 7.93 -18.11 -0.71
CA TYR A 13 8.40 -19.25 -1.52
C TYR A 13 9.67 -19.87 -0.92
N LEU A 14 10.64 -19.03 -0.55
CA LEU A 14 11.88 -19.48 0.11
C LEU A 14 11.62 -20.17 1.45
N ILE A 15 10.61 -19.72 2.20
CA ILE A 15 10.20 -20.38 3.44
C ILE A 15 9.46 -21.68 3.15
N GLY A 16 8.46 -21.66 2.26
CA GLY A 16 7.61 -22.81 1.97
C GLY A 16 8.39 -24.00 1.40
N THR A 17 9.40 -23.74 0.56
CA THR A 17 10.30 -24.77 0.02
C THR A 17 11.18 -25.45 1.07
N ARG A 18 11.30 -24.91 2.29
CA ARG A 18 11.95 -25.60 3.42
C ARG A 18 11.07 -26.65 4.09
N TYR A 19 9.74 -26.55 3.94
CA TYR A 19 8.78 -27.42 4.61
C TYR A 19 8.06 -28.38 3.65
N ILE A 20 7.98 -28.03 2.37
CA ILE A 20 7.31 -28.83 1.34
C ILE A 20 8.35 -29.25 0.30
N ALA A 21 8.48 -30.56 0.10
CA ALA A 21 9.48 -31.15 -0.79
C ALA A 21 9.29 -30.75 -2.27
N ASN A 22 8.05 -30.52 -2.70
CA ASN A 22 7.71 -30.19 -4.08
C ASN A 22 7.65 -28.66 -4.29
N PRO A 23 8.67 -28.03 -4.90
CA PRO A 23 8.72 -26.59 -5.07
C PRO A 23 7.62 -26.03 -5.97
N GLU A 24 7.15 -26.83 -6.94
CA GLU A 24 6.05 -26.47 -7.83
C GLU A 24 4.73 -26.26 -7.07
N MET A 25 4.45 -27.10 -6.07
CA MET A 25 3.27 -26.94 -5.22
C MET A 25 3.34 -25.66 -4.39
N VAL A 26 4.51 -25.32 -3.85
CA VAL A 26 4.72 -24.08 -3.09
C VAL A 26 4.46 -22.86 -3.98
N ALA A 27 5.00 -22.86 -5.19
CA ALA A 27 4.77 -21.78 -6.16
C ALA A 27 3.27 -21.62 -6.49
N LEU A 28 2.57 -22.74 -6.72
CA LEU A 28 1.15 -22.74 -7.05
C LEU A 28 0.30 -22.20 -5.88
N ILE A 29 0.58 -22.63 -4.64
CA ILE A 29 -0.11 -22.13 -3.45
C ILE A 29 0.07 -20.61 -3.32
N ILE A 30 1.31 -20.13 -3.43
CA ILE A 30 1.61 -18.69 -3.31
C ILE A 30 0.94 -17.90 -4.42
N LEU A 31 0.98 -18.41 -5.65
CA LEU A 31 0.35 -17.76 -6.81
C LEU A 31 -1.15 -17.61 -6.60
N VAL A 32 -1.83 -18.68 -6.19
CA VAL A 32 -3.29 -18.67 -5.95
C VAL A 32 -3.63 -17.70 -4.83
N ILE A 33 -2.97 -17.79 -3.67
CA ILE A 33 -3.23 -16.90 -2.53
C ILE A 33 -2.98 -15.45 -2.92
N THR A 34 -1.85 -15.16 -3.58
CA THR A 34 -1.49 -13.80 -3.98
C THR A 34 -2.53 -13.23 -4.96
N THR A 35 -2.98 -14.03 -5.93
CA THR A 35 -3.97 -13.59 -6.93
C THR A 35 -5.33 -13.31 -6.29
N VAL A 36 -5.79 -14.18 -5.38
CA VAL A 36 -7.05 -13.97 -4.65
C VAL A 36 -6.98 -12.70 -3.80
N LEU A 37 -5.92 -12.53 -3.01
CA LEU A 37 -5.75 -11.35 -2.16
C LEU A 37 -5.62 -10.06 -2.98
N PHE A 38 -4.88 -10.10 -4.09
CA PHE A 38 -4.75 -8.95 -4.98
C PHE A 38 -6.10 -8.55 -5.59
N THR A 39 -6.90 -9.54 -6.00
CA THR A 39 -8.22 -9.30 -6.60
C THR A 39 -9.18 -8.70 -5.58
N ILE A 40 -9.26 -9.28 -4.38
CA ILE A 40 -10.10 -8.77 -3.28
C ILE A 40 -9.65 -7.35 -2.89
N GLY A 41 -8.35 -7.14 -2.73
CA GLY A 41 -7.77 -5.83 -2.43
C GLY A 41 -8.10 -4.79 -3.50
N GLY A 42 -8.02 -5.15 -4.79
CA GLY A 42 -8.38 -4.29 -5.90
C GLY A 42 -9.86 -3.91 -5.91
N ILE A 43 -10.76 -4.87 -5.68
CA ILE A 43 -12.21 -4.63 -5.59
C ILE A 43 -12.52 -3.69 -4.42
N ILE A 44 -11.99 -3.98 -3.23
CA ILE A 44 -12.19 -3.14 -2.04
C ILE A 44 -11.62 -1.74 -2.28
N GLY A 45 -10.40 -1.64 -2.83
CA GLY A 45 -9.75 -0.38 -3.14
C GLY A 45 -10.55 0.47 -4.13
N TYR A 46 -11.13 -0.16 -5.17
CA TYR A 46 -12.01 0.50 -6.13
C TYR A 46 -13.24 1.11 -5.42
N PHE A 47 -13.96 0.32 -4.63
CA PHE A 47 -15.17 0.81 -3.94
C PHE A 47 -14.86 1.90 -2.91
N ILE A 48 -13.79 1.76 -2.14
CA ILE A 48 -13.36 2.78 -1.17
C ILE A 48 -13.03 4.07 -1.92
N THR A 49 -12.28 3.99 -3.01
CA THR A 49 -11.90 5.16 -3.83
C THR A 49 -13.13 5.81 -4.46
N GLU A 50 -14.07 5.02 -4.98
CA GLU A 50 -15.31 5.54 -5.55
C GLU A 50 -16.15 6.29 -4.50
N ILE A 51 -16.29 5.73 -3.30
CA ILE A 51 -16.99 6.37 -2.18
C ILE A 51 -16.27 7.64 -1.75
N PHE A 52 -14.94 7.60 -1.63
CA PHE A 52 -14.11 8.75 -1.27
C PHE A 52 -14.25 9.88 -2.28
N CYS A 53 -14.13 9.59 -3.57
CA CYS A 53 -14.28 10.55 -4.66
C CYS A 53 -15.67 11.20 -4.67
N LYS A 54 -16.74 10.39 -4.54
CA LYS A 54 -18.11 10.89 -4.53
C LYS A 54 -18.41 11.74 -3.30
N LYS A 55 -17.99 11.31 -2.10
CA LYS A 55 -18.35 11.98 -0.84
C LYS A 55 -17.45 13.14 -0.45
N LEU A 56 -16.15 13.06 -0.77
CA LEU A 56 -15.16 13.98 -0.21
C LEU A 56 -14.54 14.90 -1.27
N ILE A 57 -14.15 14.37 -2.44
CA ILE A 57 -13.57 15.17 -3.51
C ILE A 57 -14.64 16.02 -4.20
N LYS A 58 -15.71 15.41 -4.72
CA LYS A 58 -16.79 16.15 -5.40
C LYS A 58 -17.55 17.12 -4.49
N SER A 59 -17.56 16.85 -3.18
CA SER A 59 -18.13 17.76 -2.18
C SER A 59 -17.20 18.94 -1.82
N GLY A 60 -15.99 19.00 -2.39
CA GLY A 60 -15.00 20.04 -2.10
C GLY A 60 -14.41 19.99 -0.67
N LYS A 61 -14.62 18.89 0.07
CA LYS A 61 -14.19 18.75 1.47
C LYS A 61 -12.72 18.41 1.61
N VAL A 62 -12.10 17.90 0.55
CA VAL A 62 -10.65 17.60 0.50
C VAL A 62 -9.99 18.61 -0.43
N ARG A 63 -9.22 19.54 0.14
CA ARG A 63 -8.40 20.47 -0.63
C ARG A 63 -7.09 19.78 -1.01
N MET A 64 -6.71 19.89 -2.28
CA MET A 64 -5.41 19.45 -2.74
C MET A 64 -4.33 20.37 -2.16
N VAL A 65 -3.21 19.79 -1.74
CA VAL A 65 -2.06 20.54 -1.23
C VAL A 65 -1.22 20.96 -2.44
N ILE A 66 -1.47 22.18 -2.93
CA ILE A 66 -0.76 22.76 -4.07
C ILE A 66 0.02 23.98 -3.57
N PHE A 67 1.33 23.98 -3.81
CA PHE A 67 2.19 25.12 -3.51
C PHE A 67 2.57 25.82 -4.81
N ASN A 68 2.31 27.13 -4.86
CA ASN A 68 2.70 27.98 -5.98
C ASN A 68 3.99 28.71 -5.60
N LEU A 69 5.11 28.31 -6.20
CA LEU A 69 6.44 28.86 -5.92
C LEU A 69 7.04 29.45 -7.20
N LYS A 70 7.07 30.79 -7.30
CA LYS A 70 7.69 31.55 -8.40
C LYS A 70 7.33 31.03 -9.81
N GLY A 71 6.05 30.76 -10.06
CA GLY A 71 5.54 30.27 -11.35
C GLY A 71 5.55 28.76 -11.53
N TRP A 72 5.96 27.99 -10.52
CA TRP A 72 5.88 26.53 -10.50
C TRP A 72 4.72 26.08 -9.59
N GLU A 73 3.84 25.24 -10.13
CA GLU A 73 2.78 24.56 -9.36
C GLU A 73 3.27 23.19 -8.91
N ILE A 74 3.59 23.07 -7.62
CA ILE A 74 4.02 21.80 -7.02
C ILE A 74 2.81 21.12 -6.39
N HIS A 75 2.41 19.99 -6.97
CA HIS A 75 1.32 19.16 -6.48
C HIS A 75 1.87 18.11 -5.53
N LEU A 76 1.66 18.27 -4.22
CA LEU A 76 2.03 17.22 -3.28
C LEU A 76 1.07 16.05 -3.42
N HIS A 77 1.58 15.00 -4.04
CA HIS A 77 0.86 13.74 -4.14
C HIS A 77 0.85 13.07 -2.77
N HIS A 78 -0.27 12.41 -2.43
CA HIS A 78 -0.53 11.86 -1.11
C HIS A 78 0.53 10.85 -0.63
N TRP A 79 1.17 10.09 -1.53
CA TRP A 79 2.30 9.21 -1.19
C TRP A 79 3.52 9.92 -0.59
N VAL A 80 3.78 11.19 -0.96
CA VAL A 80 4.88 11.98 -0.39
C VAL A 80 4.54 12.39 1.04
N LEU A 81 3.30 12.83 1.26
CA LEU A 81 2.80 13.17 2.60
C LEU A 81 2.80 11.94 3.52
N ALA A 82 2.38 10.78 3.00
CA ALA A 82 2.40 9.53 3.74
C ALA A 82 3.82 9.05 4.04
N SER A 83 4.74 9.17 3.09
CA SER A 83 6.16 8.87 3.31
C SER A 83 6.76 9.76 4.39
N LEU A 84 6.42 11.06 4.38
CA LEU A 84 6.85 12.00 5.41
C LEU A 84 6.28 11.62 6.79
N ALA A 85 5.00 11.26 6.85
CA ALA A 85 4.35 10.81 8.08
C ALA A 85 5.00 9.53 8.65
N ILE A 86 5.28 8.54 7.80
CA ILE A 86 5.97 7.30 8.20
C ILE A 86 7.38 7.62 8.71
N LEU A 87 8.13 8.48 8.01
CA LEU A 87 9.47 8.89 8.44
C LEU A 87 9.44 9.59 9.80
N THR A 88 8.49 10.50 10.03
CA THR A 88 8.33 11.15 11.34
C THR A 88 7.98 10.13 12.42
N ALA A 89 7.05 9.21 12.17
CA ALA A 89 6.71 8.16 13.14
C ALA A 89 7.90 7.25 13.46
N TYR A 90 8.77 6.99 12.49
CA TYR A 90 10.02 6.26 12.70
C TYR A 90 10.99 7.04 13.60
N LEU A 91 11.23 8.33 13.31
CA LEU A 91 12.13 9.18 14.09
C LEU A 91 11.70 9.33 15.57
N PHE A 92 10.40 9.29 15.84
CA PHE A 92 9.85 9.36 17.21
C PHE A 92 9.60 7.98 17.85
N ASN A 93 10.08 6.88 17.26
CA ASN A 93 9.84 5.50 17.71
C ASN A 93 8.36 5.09 17.82
N PHE A 94 7.44 5.87 17.26
CA PHE A 94 6.00 5.57 17.25
C PHE A 94 5.64 4.50 16.23
N ILE A 95 6.51 4.27 15.24
CA ILE A 95 6.26 3.30 14.15
C ILE A 95 5.98 1.88 14.65
N TYR A 96 6.58 1.48 15.77
CA TYR A 96 6.38 0.15 16.37
C TYR A 96 4.99 -0.04 16.97
N SER A 97 4.29 1.06 17.28
CA SER A 97 2.91 1.06 17.78
C SER A 97 1.88 1.05 16.65
N VAL A 98 2.30 1.27 15.41
CA VAL A 98 1.40 1.33 14.25
C VAL A 98 1.31 -0.07 13.62
N PRO A 99 0.12 -0.70 13.55
CA PRO A 99 -0.03 -1.97 12.86
C PRO A 99 0.43 -1.89 11.40
N ILE A 100 1.14 -2.92 10.94
CA ILE A 100 1.74 -2.99 9.59
C ILE A 100 0.75 -2.69 8.46
N ILE A 101 -0.53 -3.03 8.67
CA ILE A 101 -1.62 -2.77 7.72
C ILE A 101 -1.78 -1.26 7.46
N PHE A 102 -1.68 -0.42 8.49
CA PHE A 102 -1.79 1.04 8.32
C PHE A 102 -0.58 1.65 7.64
N VAL A 103 0.61 1.10 7.87
CA VAL A 103 1.83 1.50 7.14
C VAL A 103 1.68 1.16 5.66
N GLY A 104 1.10 0.00 5.33
CA GLY A 104 0.77 -0.38 3.95
C GLY A 104 -0.25 0.55 3.29
N ILE A 105 -1.34 0.88 4.01
CA ILE A 105 -2.38 1.81 3.52
C ILE A 105 -1.80 3.22 3.26
N LEU A 106 -0.91 3.69 4.12
CA LEU A 106 -0.24 4.99 3.95
C LEU A 106 0.74 4.96 2.77
N GLY A 107 1.49 3.86 2.59
CA GLY A 107 2.47 3.71 1.52
C GLY A 107 1.88 3.59 0.10
N GLY A 108 0.60 3.25 -0.03
CA GLY A 108 -0.07 2.99 -1.30
C GLY A 108 -0.14 1.51 -1.66
#